data_AF-A0AAQ3NCM5-F1
#
_entry.id   AF-A0AAQ3NCM5-F1
#
_cell.length_a   1.000
_cell.length_b   1.000
_cell.length_c   1.000
_cell.angle_alpha   90.00
_cell.angle_beta   90.00
_cell.angle_gamma   90.00
#
_symmetry.space_group_name_H-M   'P 1'
#
loop_
_entity.id
_entity.type
_entity.pdbx_description
1 polymer ?
#
loop_
_entity_poly.entity_id
_entity_poly.type
_entity_poly.pdbx_seq_one_letter_code
_entity_poly.pdbx_strand_id
1 'polypeptide(L)'
;MKPISLPLKKLVLNQLPNLEHIWNLNPDEILSLQDLLQVSISNCQTLKSLFPISVANHLVKLHVRACATLVEIFAAADAAINGETKQFNFHCLTSLTLWELPELKYLYPGKHTLEWPMLTHLDIYHCNQLKLFKIEHHSDEFADAENQLEEIPNIENLEVVCSSFTEIFCSQGPTTDCRKVLSKLKRLHLKNLPQLNAIRLEQSWVEPLLKTLETLEVFSCPTMKILVPSTLSFSNLTSLNVGECHGLLYLFTSSTAKRLGQLKHISIRDCQAIQEIVSKEEDHESEDEDEDITFDQLSLLFLESLPNIVGIYSGTSKLKFPCLDQVTLKECPQLKYSYVPDLHEFKPQEQT
;
A
#
# COMPACT_ATOMS: atom_id res chain seq x y z
N MET A 1 -34.59 -22.27 -18.25
CA MET A 1 -34.84 -22.82 -16.90
C MET A 1 -34.65 -21.71 -15.88
N LYS A 2 -35.38 -21.72 -14.75
CA LYS A 2 -35.11 -20.75 -13.67
C LYS A 2 -33.83 -21.19 -12.93
N PRO A 3 -32.90 -20.26 -12.63
CA PRO A 3 -31.73 -20.58 -11.82
C PRO A 3 -32.16 -21.15 -10.47
N ILE A 4 -31.50 -22.21 -10.03
CA ILE A 4 -31.68 -22.71 -8.66
C ILE A 4 -30.98 -21.70 -7.74
N SER A 5 -31.77 -21.03 -6.90
CA SER A 5 -31.24 -20.13 -5.88
C SER A 5 -30.98 -20.92 -4.61
N LEU A 6 -29.73 -20.89 -4.15
CA LEU A 6 -29.36 -21.42 -2.84
C LEU A 6 -29.30 -20.23 -1.88
N PRO A 7 -30.03 -20.26 -0.73
CA PRO A 7 -30.00 -19.18 0.26
C PRO A 7 -28.71 -19.23 1.11
N LEU A 8 -27.57 -19.46 0.46
CA LEU A 8 -26.28 -19.64 1.10
C LEU A 8 -25.65 -18.27 1.36
N LYS A 9 -25.53 -17.88 2.64
CA LYS A 9 -24.94 -16.59 3.02
C LYS A 9 -23.43 -16.61 3.23
N LYS A 10 -22.90 -17.75 3.65
CA LYS A 10 -21.49 -17.92 3.98
C LYS A 10 -21.01 -19.26 3.47
N LEU A 11 -19.92 -19.24 2.72
CA LEU A 11 -19.20 -20.43 2.28
C LEU A 11 -17.85 -20.49 2.97
N VAL A 12 -17.56 -21.63 3.61
CA VAL A 12 -16.25 -21.90 4.20
C VAL A 12 -15.71 -23.19 3.59
N LEU A 13 -14.55 -23.09 2.94
CA LEU A 13 -13.82 -24.22 2.38
C LEU A 13 -12.49 -24.32 3.14
N ASN A 14 -12.22 -25.46 3.76
CA ASN A 14 -11.00 -25.66 4.54
C ASN A 14 -10.43 -27.04 4.27
N GLN A 15 -9.13 -27.12 3.97
CA GLN A 15 -8.39 -28.37 3.81
C GLN A 15 -9.04 -29.30 2.79
N LEU A 16 -9.36 -28.77 1.60
CA LEU A 16 -9.88 -29.55 0.48
C LEU A 16 -8.76 -29.68 -0.58
N PRO A 17 -7.85 -30.67 -0.44
CA PRO A 17 -6.62 -30.76 -1.23
C PRO A 17 -6.84 -31.17 -2.69
N ASN A 18 -8.00 -31.76 -3.02
CA ASN A 18 -8.35 -32.20 -4.38
C ASN A 18 -9.41 -31.29 -5.03
N LEU A 19 -9.76 -30.17 -4.38
CA LEU A 19 -10.75 -29.24 -4.92
C LEU A 19 -10.12 -28.41 -6.04
N GLU A 20 -10.40 -28.77 -7.29
CA GLU A 20 -9.88 -28.05 -8.46
C GLU A 20 -10.76 -26.85 -8.83
N HIS A 21 -12.06 -26.98 -8.62
CA HIS A 21 -13.07 -25.96 -8.93
C HIS A 21 -14.09 -25.88 -7.80
N ILE A 22 -14.42 -24.67 -7.37
CA ILE A 22 -15.50 -24.43 -6.38
C ILE A 22 -16.87 -24.53 -7.07
N TRP A 23 -16.94 -24.09 -8.32
CA TRP A 23 -18.16 -23.98 -9.09
C TRP A 23 -17.99 -24.67 -10.44
N ASN A 24 -18.82 -25.69 -10.71
CA ASN A 24 -18.97 -26.27 -12.04
C ASN A 24 -20.08 -25.52 -12.76
N LEU A 25 -19.74 -24.42 -13.43
CA LEU A 25 -20.72 -23.64 -14.17
C LEU A 25 -20.68 -24.05 -15.64
N ASN A 26 -21.68 -24.84 -16.06
CA ASN A 26 -22.22 -24.65 -17.40
C ASN A 26 -22.89 -23.26 -17.41
N PRO A 27 -22.62 -22.39 -18.41
CA PRO A 27 -23.26 -21.07 -18.51
C PRO A 27 -24.80 -21.12 -18.46
N ASP A 28 -25.38 -22.25 -18.84
CA ASP A 28 -26.83 -22.47 -18.96
C ASP A 28 -27.52 -23.02 -17.68
N GLU A 29 -26.77 -23.47 -16.66
CA GLU A 29 -27.29 -23.95 -15.37
C GLU A 29 -26.87 -23.01 -14.24
N ILE A 30 -27.41 -21.79 -14.28
CA ILE A 30 -27.06 -20.72 -13.34
C ILE A 30 -27.52 -21.12 -11.93
N LEU A 31 -26.60 -21.58 -11.08
CA LEU A 31 -26.77 -21.51 -9.64
C LEU A 31 -26.66 -20.04 -9.24
N SER A 32 -27.78 -19.44 -8.84
CA SER A 32 -27.79 -18.05 -8.39
C SER A 32 -27.41 -18.01 -6.91
N LEU A 33 -26.22 -17.48 -6.61
CA LEU A 33 -25.70 -17.27 -5.26
C LEU A 33 -25.88 -15.82 -4.80
N GLN A 34 -27.02 -15.21 -5.13
CA GLN A 34 -27.33 -13.82 -4.82
C GLN A 34 -27.27 -13.48 -3.32
N ASP A 35 -27.46 -14.48 -2.46
CA ASP A 35 -27.40 -14.30 -1.00
C ASP A 35 -25.99 -14.47 -0.41
N LEU A 36 -24.97 -14.82 -1.21
CA LEU A 36 -23.63 -15.14 -0.70
C LEU A 36 -22.86 -13.88 -0.33
N LEU A 37 -22.73 -13.63 0.97
CA LEU A 37 -22.09 -12.43 1.52
C LEU A 37 -20.64 -12.66 1.92
N GLN A 38 -20.27 -13.88 2.31
CA GLN A 38 -18.91 -14.17 2.79
C GLN A 38 -18.38 -15.47 2.22
N VAL A 39 -17.15 -15.42 1.72
CA VAL A 39 -16.39 -16.59 1.27
C VAL A 39 -15.08 -16.63 2.05
N SER A 40 -14.77 -17.79 2.63
CA SER A 40 -13.51 -18.03 3.34
C SER A 40 -12.93 -19.36 2.90
N ILE A 41 -11.77 -19.31 2.26
CA ILE A 41 -11.12 -20.46 1.64
C ILE A 41 -9.74 -20.61 2.25
N SER A 42 -9.42 -21.82 2.71
CA SER A 42 -8.18 -22.09 3.41
C SER A 42 -7.63 -23.47 3.07
N ASN A 43 -6.33 -23.57 2.83
CA ASN A 43 -5.64 -24.85 2.63
C ASN A 43 -6.19 -25.68 1.44
N CYS A 44 -6.63 -25.05 0.36
CA CYS A 44 -7.10 -25.71 -0.86
C CYS A 44 -5.99 -25.71 -1.92
N GLN A 45 -5.28 -26.84 -2.05
CA GLN A 45 -3.97 -26.90 -2.73
C GLN A 45 -4.04 -27.14 -4.24
N THR A 46 -5.22 -27.34 -4.82
CA THR A 46 -5.40 -27.56 -6.26
C THR A 46 -6.20 -26.47 -6.95
N LEU A 47 -6.76 -25.51 -6.18
CA LEU A 47 -7.52 -24.40 -6.75
C LEU A 47 -6.59 -23.51 -7.58
N LYS A 48 -7.01 -23.21 -8.82
CA LYS A 48 -6.32 -22.27 -9.72
C LYS A 48 -7.01 -20.91 -9.78
N SER A 49 -8.32 -20.91 -9.64
CA SER A 49 -9.20 -19.73 -9.54
C SER A 49 -10.37 -20.02 -8.59
N LEU A 50 -11.03 -18.98 -8.08
CA LEU A 50 -12.11 -19.17 -7.09
C LEU A 50 -13.49 -19.17 -7.73
N PHE A 51 -13.85 -18.11 -8.44
CA PHE A 51 -15.17 -18.00 -9.05
C PHE A 51 -15.16 -17.10 -10.29
N PRO A 52 -16.10 -17.35 -11.24
CA PRO A 52 -16.39 -16.37 -12.27
C PRO A 52 -16.95 -15.09 -11.66
N ILE A 53 -16.75 -13.97 -12.34
CA ILE A 53 -17.11 -12.64 -11.82
C ILE A 53 -18.61 -12.55 -11.51
N SER A 54 -19.45 -13.19 -12.32
CA SER A 54 -20.91 -13.21 -12.18
C SER A 54 -21.43 -13.67 -10.81
N VAL A 55 -20.63 -14.45 -10.06
CA VAL A 55 -21.00 -15.04 -8.78
C VAL A 55 -20.77 -14.09 -7.60
N ALA A 56 -19.88 -13.10 -7.74
CA ALA A 56 -19.42 -12.30 -6.60
C ALA A 56 -20.02 -10.89 -6.48
N ASN A 57 -21.03 -10.57 -7.28
CA ASN A 57 -21.65 -9.24 -7.26
C ASN A 57 -22.19 -8.83 -5.87
N HIS A 58 -22.67 -9.78 -5.07
CA HIS A 58 -23.21 -9.54 -3.71
C HIS A 58 -22.22 -9.87 -2.59
N LEU A 59 -20.99 -10.27 -2.92
CA LEU A 59 -19.99 -10.68 -1.95
C LEU A 59 -19.55 -9.46 -1.13
N VAL A 60 -19.59 -9.57 0.19
CA VAL A 60 -19.18 -8.51 1.12
C VAL A 60 -17.75 -8.71 1.62
N LYS A 61 -17.36 -9.97 1.87
CA LYS A 61 -16.03 -10.33 2.38
C LYS A 61 -15.45 -11.55 1.68
N LEU A 62 -14.21 -11.44 1.25
CA LEU A 62 -13.44 -12.55 0.69
C LEU A 62 -12.15 -12.75 1.47
N HIS A 63 -11.97 -13.96 2.01
CA HIS A 63 -10.74 -14.37 2.68
C HIS A 63 -10.17 -15.61 2.01
N VAL A 64 -8.91 -15.56 1.61
CA VAL A 64 -8.22 -16.65 0.92
C VAL A 64 -6.87 -16.88 1.57
N ARG A 65 -6.63 -18.11 2.05
CA ARG A 65 -5.43 -18.45 2.83
C ARG A 65 -4.79 -19.76 2.39
N ALA A 66 -3.46 -19.76 2.25
CA ALA A 66 -2.67 -20.98 2.07
C ALA A 66 -3.15 -21.87 0.92
N CYS A 67 -3.45 -21.26 -0.23
CA CYS A 67 -3.81 -21.96 -1.47
C CYS A 67 -2.63 -21.86 -2.45
N ALA A 68 -1.72 -22.84 -2.42
CA ALA A 68 -0.41 -22.73 -3.06
C ALA A 68 -0.46 -22.59 -4.59
N THR A 69 -1.45 -23.19 -5.25
CA THR A 69 -1.58 -23.20 -6.72
C THR A 69 -2.46 -22.10 -7.28
N LEU A 70 -3.02 -21.24 -6.43
CA LEU A 70 -3.98 -20.22 -6.85
C LEU A 70 -3.25 -19.13 -7.63
N VAL A 71 -3.58 -18.97 -8.90
CA VAL A 71 -2.93 -18.01 -9.81
C VAL A 71 -3.72 -16.71 -9.93
N GLU A 72 -5.05 -16.81 -9.84
CA GLU A 72 -5.99 -15.70 -9.93
C GLU A 72 -7.13 -15.85 -8.91
N ILE A 73 -7.73 -14.73 -8.49
CA ILE A 73 -8.89 -14.77 -7.60
C ILE A 73 -10.17 -14.97 -8.43
N PHE A 74 -10.36 -14.13 -9.45
CA PHE A 74 -11.54 -14.13 -10.32
C PHE A 74 -11.16 -14.71 -11.68
N ALA A 75 -11.95 -15.67 -12.17
CA ALA A 75 -11.70 -16.29 -13.46
C ALA A 75 -12.18 -15.40 -14.63
N ALA A 76 -11.44 -15.41 -15.74
CA ALA A 76 -11.77 -14.66 -16.96
C ALA A 76 -12.98 -15.21 -17.77
N ALA A 77 -13.51 -16.36 -17.37
CA ALA A 77 -14.28 -17.26 -18.23
C ALA A 77 -15.65 -16.72 -18.74
N ASP A 78 -16.13 -15.56 -18.28
CA ASP A 78 -17.48 -15.08 -18.59
C ASP A 78 -17.57 -14.09 -19.78
N ALA A 79 -16.44 -13.69 -20.38
CA ALA A 79 -16.45 -12.52 -21.27
C ALA A 79 -16.03 -12.75 -22.73
N ALA A 80 -15.75 -14.00 -23.12
CA ALA A 80 -15.33 -14.35 -24.48
C ALA A 80 -16.48 -14.44 -25.51
N ILE A 81 -17.56 -13.65 -25.37
CA ILE A 81 -18.65 -13.73 -26.36
C ILE A 81 -18.53 -12.67 -27.47
N ASN A 82 -18.13 -11.41 -27.25
CA ASN A 82 -18.25 -10.40 -28.34
C ASN A 82 -17.14 -9.33 -28.48
N GLY A 83 -15.99 -9.44 -27.81
CA GLY A 83 -14.94 -8.41 -27.92
C GLY A 83 -15.31 -7.04 -27.35
N GLU A 84 -16.43 -6.93 -26.65
CA GLU A 84 -16.85 -5.72 -25.91
C GLU A 84 -16.18 -5.69 -24.54
N THR A 85 -15.52 -4.59 -24.19
CA THR A 85 -15.04 -4.31 -22.84
C THR A 85 -16.23 -4.09 -21.91
N LYS A 86 -16.66 -5.15 -21.22
CA LYS A 86 -17.62 -5.05 -20.11
C LYS A 86 -16.93 -4.54 -18.85
N GLN A 87 -17.66 -3.74 -18.08
CA GLN A 87 -17.31 -3.28 -16.75
C GLN A 87 -17.99 -4.21 -15.72
N PHE A 88 -17.22 -4.70 -14.75
CA PHE A 88 -17.72 -5.58 -13.70
C PHE A 88 -17.66 -4.89 -12.36
N ASN A 89 -18.78 -4.85 -11.67
CA ASN A 89 -18.94 -4.05 -10.46
C ASN A 89 -19.18 -4.95 -9.23
N PHE A 90 -18.21 -4.98 -8.32
CA PHE A 90 -18.32 -5.63 -7.02
C PHE A 90 -18.92 -4.66 -6.00
N HIS A 91 -20.20 -4.33 -6.17
CA HIS A 91 -20.85 -3.26 -5.43
C HIS A 91 -20.99 -3.51 -3.92
N CYS A 92 -20.81 -4.74 -3.45
CA CYS A 92 -20.92 -5.10 -2.04
C CYS A 92 -19.56 -5.37 -1.37
N LEU A 93 -18.47 -5.58 -2.11
CA LEU A 93 -17.23 -6.08 -1.50
C LEU A 93 -16.57 -4.98 -0.70
N THR A 94 -16.41 -5.20 0.61
CA THR A 94 -15.84 -4.22 1.54
C THR A 94 -14.44 -4.61 2.02
N SER A 95 -14.12 -5.91 2.02
CA SER A 95 -12.86 -6.44 2.52
C SER A 95 -12.39 -7.64 1.69
N LEU A 96 -11.13 -7.57 1.24
CA LEU A 96 -10.42 -8.63 0.54
C LEU A 96 -9.11 -8.92 1.28
N THR A 97 -8.98 -10.13 1.81
CA THR A 97 -7.77 -10.57 2.53
C THR A 97 -7.16 -11.78 1.85
N LEU A 98 -5.89 -11.65 1.46
CA LEU A 98 -5.11 -12.65 0.73
C LEU A 98 -3.89 -13.05 1.56
N TRP A 99 -3.73 -14.35 1.83
CA TRP A 99 -2.70 -14.82 2.76
C TRP A 99 -1.99 -16.08 2.24
N GLU A 100 -0.65 -16.06 2.18
CA GLU A 100 0.18 -17.21 1.75
C GLU A 100 -0.28 -17.78 0.40
N LEU A 101 -0.26 -16.93 -0.63
CA LEU A 101 -0.64 -17.29 -2.00
C LEU A 101 0.59 -17.12 -2.91
N PRO A 102 1.53 -18.09 -2.90
CA PRO A 102 2.83 -17.95 -3.54
C PRO A 102 2.76 -17.82 -5.07
N GLU A 103 1.79 -18.46 -5.72
CA GLU A 103 1.61 -18.43 -7.18
C GLU A 103 0.59 -17.37 -7.64
N LEU A 104 -0.02 -16.60 -6.73
CA LEU A 104 -1.02 -15.60 -7.09
C LEU A 104 -0.35 -14.47 -7.85
N LYS A 105 -0.76 -14.28 -9.11
CA LYS A 105 -0.21 -13.25 -10.00
C LYS A 105 -1.14 -12.08 -10.20
N TYR A 106 -2.46 -12.34 -10.23
CA TYR A 106 -3.49 -11.37 -10.58
C TYR A 106 -4.68 -11.50 -9.64
N LEU A 107 -5.39 -10.41 -9.35
CA LEU A 107 -6.75 -10.56 -8.82
C LEU A 107 -7.66 -11.04 -9.95
N TYR A 108 -7.52 -10.46 -11.14
CA TYR A 108 -8.22 -10.86 -12.34
C TYR A 108 -7.35 -10.69 -13.60
N PRO A 109 -7.22 -11.72 -14.46
CA PRO A 109 -6.36 -11.66 -15.64
C PRO A 109 -7.05 -11.10 -16.90
N GLY A 110 -8.37 -10.84 -16.87
CA GLY A 110 -9.14 -10.53 -18.08
C GLY A 110 -9.08 -9.07 -18.51
N LYS A 111 -9.45 -8.79 -19.76
CA LYS A 111 -9.40 -7.45 -20.40
C LYS A 111 -10.47 -6.46 -19.91
N HIS A 112 -11.12 -6.75 -18.80
CA HIS A 112 -12.31 -6.04 -18.32
C HIS A 112 -11.99 -5.20 -17.09
N THR A 113 -12.60 -4.02 -17.02
CA THR A 113 -12.49 -3.17 -15.85
C THR A 113 -13.24 -3.79 -14.68
N LEU A 114 -12.53 -4.09 -13.60
CA LEU A 114 -13.14 -4.38 -12.31
C LEU A 114 -13.32 -3.07 -11.55
N GLU A 115 -14.49 -2.89 -10.94
CA GLU A 115 -14.77 -1.80 -10.01
C GLU A 115 -15.10 -2.36 -8.64
N TRP A 116 -14.51 -1.74 -7.62
CA TRP A 116 -14.67 -2.14 -6.23
C TRP A 116 -15.22 -0.98 -5.39
N PRO A 117 -16.45 -0.50 -5.67
CA PRO A 117 -16.88 0.79 -5.15
C PRO A 117 -17.07 0.81 -3.63
N MET A 118 -17.14 -0.33 -2.95
CA MET A 118 -17.25 -0.38 -1.49
C MET A 118 -16.00 -0.94 -0.79
N LEU A 119 -14.93 -1.27 -1.54
CA LEU A 119 -13.76 -1.93 -0.98
C LEU A 119 -12.95 -0.93 -0.16
N THR A 120 -12.94 -1.12 1.16
CA THR A 120 -12.28 -0.22 2.11
C THR A 120 -10.97 -0.80 2.64
N HIS A 121 -10.82 -2.14 2.60
CA HIS A 121 -9.68 -2.88 3.13
C HIS A 121 -9.18 -3.91 2.11
N LEU A 122 -7.92 -3.80 1.73
CA LEU A 122 -7.19 -4.78 0.92
C LEU A 122 -5.92 -5.18 1.68
N ASP A 123 -5.91 -6.40 2.20
CA ASP A 123 -4.81 -6.91 3.01
C ASP A 123 -4.11 -8.07 2.28
N ILE A 124 -2.79 -7.93 2.10
CA ILE A 124 -2.00 -8.86 1.29
C ILE A 124 -0.83 -9.36 2.13
N TYR A 125 -0.83 -10.66 2.43
CA TYR A 125 0.18 -11.34 3.24
C TYR A 125 0.86 -12.44 2.44
N HIS A 126 2.18 -12.44 2.34
CA HIS A 126 2.95 -13.51 1.71
C HIS A 126 2.51 -13.85 0.26
N CYS A 127 2.22 -12.84 -0.56
CA CYS A 127 1.78 -12.99 -1.96
C CYS A 127 2.87 -12.49 -2.92
N ASN A 128 3.94 -13.27 -3.09
CA ASN A 128 5.20 -12.79 -3.67
C ASN A 128 5.16 -12.53 -5.19
N GLN A 129 4.23 -13.16 -5.91
CA GLN A 129 4.10 -13.02 -7.36
C GLN A 129 3.01 -12.02 -7.75
N LEU A 130 2.28 -11.47 -6.77
CA LEU A 130 1.11 -10.64 -7.03
C LEU A 130 1.56 -9.31 -7.62
N LYS A 131 1.09 -9.02 -8.84
CA LYS A 131 1.39 -7.78 -9.54
C LYS A 131 0.29 -6.76 -9.25
N LEU A 132 0.43 -6.02 -8.16
CA LEU A 132 -0.45 -4.89 -7.89
C LEU A 132 -0.10 -3.72 -8.81
N PHE A 133 -1.12 -3.11 -9.43
CA PHE A 133 -0.99 -1.87 -10.21
C PHE A 133 0.04 -1.88 -11.36
N LYS A 134 0.46 -3.06 -11.85
CA LYS A 134 1.47 -3.19 -12.93
C LYS A 134 0.82 -3.47 -14.28
N ILE A 135 1.20 -2.71 -15.31
CA ILE A 135 0.97 -3.05 -16.72
C ILE A 135 2.23 -3.74 -17.27
N GLU A 136 2.08 -4.87 -17.93
CA GLU A 136 3.12 -5.44 -18.80
C GLU A 136 2.79 -5.11 -20.26
N HIS A 137 3.72 -4.42 -20.94
CA HIS A 137 3.80 -4.44 -22.39
C HIS A 137 4.77 -5.57 -22.77
N HIS A 138 4.28 -6.62 -23.42
CA HIS A 138 5.15 -7.60 -24.04
C HIS A 138 5.68 -7.01 -25.36
N SER A 139 6.98 -6.72 -25.40
CA SER A 139 7.71 -6.40 -26.63
C SER A 139 8.18 -7.67 -27.33
N ASP A 140 7.27 -8.61 -27.61
CA ASP A 140 7.56 -9.74 -28.49
C ASP A 140 6.39 -9.91 -29.47
N GLU A 141 6.74 -10.05 -30.74
CA GLU A 141 5.86 -10.18 -31.89
C GLU A 141 4.88 -11.35 -31.69
N PHE A 142 3.68 -11.10 -31.16
CA PHE A 142 2.38 -11.74 -31.47
C PHE A 142 1.29 -11.12 -30.57
N ALA A 143 0.63 -10.08 -31.12
CA ALA A 143 -0.74 -9.57 -30.84
C ALA A 143 -1.24 -9.35 -29.38
N ASP A 144 -1.52 -8.07 -29.09
CA ASP A 144 -2.63 -7.51 -28.29
C ASP A 144 -2.84 -7.97 -26.83
N ALA A 145 -1.98 -7.48 -25.94
CA ALA A 145 -2.27 -7.37 -24.51
C ALA A 145 -2.00 -5.94 -24.00
N GLU A 146 -2.84 -4.99 -24.41
CA GLU A 146 -3.01 -3.74 -23.65
C GLU A 146 -3.75 -4.09 -22.34
N ASN A 147 -2.98 -4.38 -21.30
CA ASN A 147 -3.52 -4.69 -19.98
C ASN A 147 -4.01 -3.38 -19.32
N GLN A 148 -5.31 -3.14 -19.37
CA GLN A 148 -5.96 -2.04 -18.66
C GLN A 148 -6.09 -2.40 -17.17
N LEU A 149 -5.68 -1.48 -16.30
CA LEU A 149 -5.61 -1.68 -14.86
C LEU A 149 -7.00 -1.91 -14.24
N GLU A 150 -7.01 -2.74 -13.20
CA GLU A 150 -8.13 -2.86 -12.25
C GLU A 150 -8.40 -1.48 -11.61
N GLU A 151 -9.58 -0.90 -11.84
CA GLU A 151 -9.99 0.32 -11.16
C GLU A 151 -10.36 -0.03 -9.73
N ILE A 152 -9.53 0.32 -8.74
CA ILE A 152 -9.87 0.14 -7.32
C ILE A 152 -10.24 1.49 -6.67
N PRO A 153 -11.39 2.10 -7.03
CA PRO A 153 -11.65 3.53 -6.80
C PRO A 153 -11.83 3.97 -5.35
N ASN A 154 -11.93 3.06 -4.37
CA ASN A 154 -12.42 3.41 -3.03
C ASN A 154 -11.65 2.81 -1.84
N ILE A 155 -10.43 2.27 -2.04
CA ILE A 155 -9.63 1.78 -0.91
C ILE A 155 -9.28 2.96 0.02
N GLU A 156 -9.67 2.85 1.28
CA GLU A 156 -9.25 3.77 2.34
C GLU A 156 -7.99 3.30 3.06
N ASN A 157 -7.80 1.97 3.18
CA ASN A 157 -6.66 1.34 3.84
C ASN A 157 -6.04 0.27 2.95
N LEU A 158 -4.77 0.44 2.60
CA LEU A 158 -3.97 -0.55 1.88
C LEU A 158 -2.88 -1.11 2.80
N GLU A 159 -2.91 -2.43 3.02
CA GLU A 159 -1.95 -3.14 3.86
C GLU A 159 -1.21 -4.21 3.04
N VAL A 160 0.12 -4.07 2.94
CA VAL A 160 1.00 -5.02 2.25
C VAL A 160 2.04 -5.53 3.23
N VAL A 161 1.99 -6.83 3.52
CA VAL A 161 2.75 -7.45 4.61
C VAL A 161 3.47 -8.72 4.14
N CYS A 162 4.70 -8.92 4.63
CA CYS A 162 5.49 -10.14 4.43
C CYS A 162 5.63 -10.60 2.96
N SER A 163 5.78 -9.65 2.02
CA SER A 163 5.75 -9.92 0.58
C SER A 163 7.02 -9.43 -0.13
N SER A 164 7.38 -10.05 -1.26
CA SER A 164 8.62 -9.76 -2.00
C SER A 164 8.51 -8.63 -3.03
N PHE A 165 7.69 -7.60 -2.76
CA PHE A 165 7.58 -6.45 -3.66
C PHE A 165 8.90 -5.68 -3.70
N THR A 166 9.42 -5.42 -4.90
CA THR A 166 10.56 -4.50 -5.08
C THR A 166 10.10 -3.05 -5.05
N GLU A 167 8.88 -2.79 -5.53
CA GLU A 167 8.25 -1.48 -5.63
C GLU A 167 6.74 -1.62 -5.38
N ILE A 168 6.11 -0.63 -4.74
CA ILE A 168 4.65 -0.65 -4.48
C ILE A 168 3.88 -0.10 -5.68
N PHE A 169 4.25 1.11 -6.13
CA PHE A 169 3.73 1.71 -7.34
C PHE A 169 4.74 1.52 -8.48
N CYS A 170 4.26 1.37 -9.72
CA CYS A 170 5.11 1.18 -10.90
C CYS A 170 5.40 2.51 -11.62
N SER A 171 6.57 2.59 -12.29
CA SER A 171 6.97 3.75 -13.09
C SER A 171 6.15 3.93 -14.38
N GLN A 172 5.68 2.82 -14.95
CA GLN A 172 4.74 2.84 -16.05
C GLN A 172 3.35 3.04 -15.45
N GLY A 173 2.85 4.26 -15.55
CA GLY A 173 1.51 4.57 -15.09
C GLY A 173 0.44 3.84 -15.91
N PRO A 174 -0.74 3.58 -15.32
CA PRO A 174 -1.88 3.04 -16.04
C PRO A 174 -2.32 3.87 -17.25
N THR A 175 -2.82 3.21 -18.29
CA THR A 175 -3.37 3.84 -19.51
C THR A 175 -4.76 4.45 -19.31
N THR A 176 -5.47 4.07 -18.25
CA THR A 176 -6.80 4.58 -17.86
C THR A 176 -6.70 5.67 -16.78
N ASP A 177 -7.79 6.41 -16.55
CA ASP A 177 -7.87 7.53 -15.59
C ASP A 177 -7.82 7.04 -14.12
N CYS A 178 -6.67 6.47 -13.71
CA CYS A 178 -6.45 5.96 -12.36
C CYS A 178 -6.29 7.05 -11.31
N ARG A 179 -6.46 8.33 -11.68
CA ARG A 179 -6.52 9.42 -10.70
C ARG A 179 -7.63 9.19 -9.66
N LYS A 180 -8.68 8.46 -10.04
CA LYS A 180 -9.77 8.07 -9.15
C LYS A 180 -9.37 6.96 -8.17
N VAL A 181 -8.47 6.04 -8.55
CA VAL A 181 -8.09 4.83 -7.78
C VAL A 181 -7.52 5.19 -6.41
N LEU A 182 -6.60 6.15 -6.35
CA LEU A 182 -5.92 6.53 -5.11
C LEU A 182 -6.60 7.71 -4.40
N SER A 183 -7.69 8.24 -4.94
CA SER A 183 -8.33 9.48 -4.46
C SER A 183 -9.05 9.37 -3.11
N LYS A 184 -9.11 8.17 -2.53
CA LYS A 184 -9.69 7.92 -1.19
C LYS A 184 -8.74 7.24 -0.23
N LEU A 185 -7.52 6.91 -0.65
CA LEU A 185 -6.59 6.16 0.18
C LEU A 185 -6.06 7.07 1.29
N LYS A 186 -6.35 6.68 2.54
CA LYS A 186 -6.02 7.42 3.76
C LYS A 186 -4.86 6.79 4.52
N ARG A 187 -4.72 5.47 4.46
CA ARG A 187 -3.64 4.76 5.14
C ARG A 187 -2.91 3.80 4.20
N LEU A 188 -1.60 3.93 4.18
CA LEU A 188 -0.69 3.00 3.52
C LEU A 188 0.18 2.33 4.59
N HIS A 189 -0.01 1.03 4.80
CA HIS A 189 0.76 0.22 5.74
C HIS A 189 1.60 -0.82 4.99
N LEU A 190 2.92 -0.70 5.12
CA LEU A 190 3.90 -1.59 4.50
C LEU A 190 4.72 -2.26 5.59
N LYS A 191 4.70 -3.59 5.68
CA LYS A 191 5.40 -4.31 6.76
C LYS A 191 6.13 -5.54 6.30
N ASN A 192 7.37 -5.74 6.75
CA ASN A 192 8.17 -6.93 6.46
C ASN A 192 8.31 -7.17 4.94
N LEU A 193 8.78 -6.16 4.20
CA LEU A 193 8.99 -6.25 2.75
C LEU A 193 10.50 -6.30 2.47
N PRO A 194 11.12 -7.49 2.46
CA PRO A 194 12.58 -7.65 2.47
C PRO A 194 13.26 -7.22 1.16
N GLN A 195 12.51 -7.02 0.08
CA GLN A 195 13.02 -6.60 -1.22
C GLN A 195 12.58 -5.19 -1.61
N LEU A 196 11.80 -4.50 -0.77
CA LEU A 196 11.23 -3.20 -1.11
C LEU A 196 12.33 -2.14 -1.19
N ASN A 197 12.52 -1.58 -2.39
CA ASN A 197 13.51 -0.54 -2.65
C ASN A 197 12.88 0.86 -2.68
N ALA A 198 11.66 0.98 -3.22
CA ALA A 198 10.97 2.27 -3.36
C ALA A 198 9.45 2.11 -3.30
N ILE A 199 8.75 3.07 -2.70
CA ILE A 199 7.28 3.13 -2.79
C ILE A 199 6.85 3.70 -4.16
N ARG A 200 7.65 4.60 -4.73
CA ARG A 200 7.38 5.38 -5.95
C ARG A 200 6.21 6.36 -5.85
N LEU A 201 6.25 7.24 -4.84
CA LEU A 201 5.23 8.27 -4.63
C LEU A 201 5.33 9.45 -5.62
N GLU A 202 6.44 9.57 -6.32
CA GLU A 202 6.73 10.62 -7.30
C GLU A 202 6.04 10.46 -8.65
N GLN A 203 5.31 9.35 -8.86
CA GLN A 203 4.64 9.08 -10.11
C GLN A 203 3.42 10.01 -10.31
N SER A 204 3.23 10.53 -11.53
CA SER A 204 2.17 11.51 -11.83
C SER A 204 0.76 11.01 -11.53
N TRP A 205 0.51 9.72 -11.67
CA TRP A 205 -0.78 9.08 -11.39
C TRP A 205 -1.01 8.82 -9.89
N VAL A 206 0.04 8.94 -9.07
CA VAL A 206 -0.01 8.80 -7.60
C VAL A 206 -0.32 10.16 -6.93
N GLU A 207 -0.26 11.29 -7.65
CA GLU A 207 -0.54 12.62 -7.09
C GLU A 207 -1.85 12.71 -6.26
N PRO A 208 -2.98 12.08 -6.66
CA PRO A 208 -4.20 12.10 -5.84
C PRO A 208 -4.02 11.47 -4.46
N LEU A 209 -3.15 10.46 -4.33
CA LEU A 209 -2.79 9.85 -3.04
C LEU A 209 -2.20 10.87 -2.09
N LEU A 210 -1.32 11.75 -2.59
CA LEU A 210 -0.63 12.75 -1.78
C LEU A 210 -1.61 13.77 -1.19
N LYS A 211 -2.79 13.92 -1.80
CA LYS A 211 -3.86 14.81 -1.33
C LYS A 211 -4.76 14.15 -0.28
N THR A 212 -4.80 12.83 -0.18
CA THR A 212 -5.73 12.10 0.69
C THR A 212 -5.07 11.30 1.79
N LEU A 213 -3.81 10.90 1.63
CA LEU A 213 -3.08 10.07 2.57
C LEU A 213 -2.93 10.79 3.91
N GLU A 214 -3.50 10.21 4.95
CA GLU A 214 -3.49 10.70 6.33
C GLU A 214 -2.41 10.02 7.17
N THR A 215 -2.12 8.74 6.90
CA THR A 215 -1.16 7.91 7.65
C THR A 215 -0.26 7.10 6.71
N LEU A 216 1.05 7.23 6.88
CA LEU A 216 2.06 6.40 6.20
C LEU A 216 2.85 5.58 7.23
N GLU A 217 2.86 4.27 7.05
CA GLU A 217 3.50 3.34 7.97
C GLU A 217 4.40 2.36 7.22
N VAL A 218 5.69 2.32 7.58
CA VAL A 218 6.66 1.42 6.96
C VAL A 218 7.51 0.71 8.01
N PHE A 219 7.36 -0.61 8.09
CA PHE A 219 7.99 -1.43 9.12
C PHE A 219 8.79 -2.58 8.52
N SER A 220 10.00 -2.83 9.04
CA SER A 220 10.82 -3.99 8.68
C SER A 220 11.07 -4.09 7.15
N CYS A 221 11.42 -2.98 6.51
CA CYS A 221 11.80 -2.90 5.08
C CYS A 221 13.30 -2.58 4.96
N PRO A 222 14.21 -3.58 5.06
CA PRO A 222 15.64 -3.36 5.27
C PRO A 222 16.41 -2.87 4.02
N THR A 223 15.87 -3.08 2.82
CA THR A 223 16.52 -2.68 1.55
C THR A 223 16.28 -1.22 1.18
N MET A 224 15.18 -0.64 1.66
CA MET A 224 14.77 0.72 1.34
C MET A 224 15.79 1.74 1.85
N LYS A 225 16.23 2.65 0.97
CA LYS A 225 17.25 3.66 1.28
C LYS A 225 16.67 5.03 1.61
N ILE A 226 15.57 5.39 0.95
CA ILE A 226 14.92 6.69 1.08
C ILE A 226 13.41 6.45 1.02
N LEU A 227 12.64 7.06 1.92
CA LEU A 227 11.19 6.90 1.94
C LEU A 227 10.51 7.77 0.87
N VAL A 228 10.89 9.05 0.80
CA VAL A 228 10.38 10.03 -0.17
C VAL A 228 11.57 10.73 -0.86
N PRO A 229 12.02 10.24 -2.03
CA PRO A 229 13.24 10.74 -2.68
C PRO A 229 13.05 12.02 -3.50
N SER A 230 11.80 12.42 -3.76
CA SER A 230 11.47 13.60 -4.58
C SER A 230 10.70 14.63 -3.77
N THR A 231 10.71 15.87 -4.24
CA THR A 231 9.94 16.96 -3.64
C THR A 231 8.44 16.72 -3.81
N LEU A 232 7.77 16.28 -2.75
CA LEU A 232 6.33 16.01 -2.73
C LEU A 232 5.60 16.93 -1.75
N SER A 233 4.32 17.18 -2.02
CA SER A 233 3.44 17.94 -1.14
C SER A 233 2.31 17.04 -0.65
N PHE A 234 2.28 16.77 0.65
CA PHE A 234 1.22 15.99 1.28
C PHE A 234 0.19 16.93 1.90
N SER A 235 -1.03 16.94 1.36
CA SER A 235 -2.05 17.88 1.84
C SER A 235 -2.67 17.46 3.17
N ASN A 236 -2.75 16.16 3.45
CA ASN A 236 -3.49 15.61 4.60
C ASN A 236 -2.66 14.68 5.49
N LEU A 237 -1.37 14.49 5.22
CA LEU A 237 -0.55 13.53 5.99
C LEU A 237 -0.37 14.05 7.42
N THR A 238 -0.92 13.32 8.39
CA THR A 238 -0.90 13.67 9.81
C THR A 238 0.00 12.76 10.64
N SER A 239 0.24 11.52 10.19
CA SER A 239 1.02 10.53 10.94
C SER A 239 2.01 9.80 10.04
N LEU A 240 3.27 9.74 10.49
CA LEU A 240 4.35 9.02 9.83
C LEU A 240 5.04 8.09 10.82
N ASN A 241 4.92 6.78 10.58
CA ASN A 241 5.50 5.75 11.43
C ASN A 241 6.49 4.89 10.64
N VAL A 242 7.74 4.84 11.10
CA VAL A 242 8.81 4.04 10.48
C VAL A 242 9.48 3.19 11.55
N GLY A 243 9.66 1.90 11.29
CA GLY A 243 10.28 0.99 12.26
C GLY A 243 11.11 -0.10 11.61
N GLU A 244 12.23 -0.50 12.21
CA GLU A 244 13.05 -1.64 11.75
C GLU A 244 13.50 -1.54 10.27
N CYS A 245 13.54 -0.34 9.69
CA CYS A 245 13.98 -0.07 8.33
C CYS A 245 15.49 0.17 8.29
N HIS A 246 16.27 -0.89 8.51
CA HIS A 246 17.71 -0.80 8.78
C HIS A 246 18.56 -0.19 7.67
N GLY A 247 18.10 -0.20 6.41
CA GLY A 247 18.80 0.41 5.27
C GLY A 247 18.49 1.88 5.03
N LEU A 248 17.50 2.45 5.72
CA LEU A 248 16.96 3.78 5.48
C LEU A 248 17.93 4.85 5.95
N LEU A 249 18.32 5.77 5.07
CA LEU A 249 19.32 6.81 5.35
C LEU A 249 18.68 8.08 5.90
N TYR A 250 17.53 8.45 5.34
CA TYR A 250 16.69 9.58 5.73
C TYR A 250 15.26 9.34 5.22
N LEU A 251 14.29 10.10 5.74
CA LEU A 251 12.89 9.93 5.33
C LEU A 251 12.55 10.76 4.10
N PHE A 252 12.90 12.04 4.09
CA PHE A 252 12.52 12.97 3.03
C PHE A 252 13.54 14.10 2.89
N THR A 253 13.43 14.85 1.79
CA THR A 253 14.31 16.00 1.53
C THR A 253 13.85 17.27 2.25
N SER A 254 14.70 18.28 2.37
CA SER A 254 14.35 19.59 2.94
C SER A 254 13.17 20.24 2.22
N SER A 255 13.10 20.14 0.89
CA SER A 255 11.97 20.66 0.11
C SER A 255 10.65 19.94 0.43
N THR A 256 10.71 18.63 0.66
CA THR A 256 9.51 17.88 1.10
C THR A 256 9.13 18.27 2.52
N ALA A 257 10.10 18.42 3.43
CA ALA A 257 9.87 18.79 4.82
C ALA A 257 9.08 20.10 4.95
N LYS A 258 9.45 21.13 4.16
CA LYS A 258 8.73 22.42 4.09
C LYS A 258 7.26 22.30 3.68
N ARG A 259 6.86 21.18 3.07
CA ARG A 259 5.50 20.93 2.56
C ARG A 259 4.71 19.93 3.41
N LEU A 260 5.20 19.56 4.60
CA LEU A 260 4.53 18.65 5.54
C LEU A 260 3.72 19.39 6.61
N GLY A 261 2.99 20.44 6.23
CA GLY A 261 2.32 21.36 7.16
C GLY A 261 1.21 20.74 8.02
N GLN A 262 0.66 19.58 7.66
CA GLN A 262 -0.37 18.89 8.45
C GLN A 262 0.19 17.79 9.37
N LEU A 263 1.49 17.53 9.33
CA LEU A 263 2.09 16.40 10.03
C LEU A 263 2.08 16.65 11.54
N LYS A 264 1.42 15.75 12.29
CA LYS A 264 1.22 15.84 13.74
C LYS A 264 2.13 14.88 14.50
N HIS A 265 2.33 13.68 13.97
CA HIS A 265 3.08 12.63 14.64
C HIS A 265 4.17 12.06 13.74
N ILE A 266 5.40 12.02 14.26
CA ILE A 266 6.51 11.28 13.67
C ILE A 266 6.99 10.27 14.71
N SER A 267 6.97 8.99 14.35
CA SER A 267 7.55 7.91 15.16
C SER A 267 8.55 7.11 14.33
N ILE A 268 9.82 7.11 14.74
CA ILE A 268 10.90 6.34 14.10
C ILE A 268 11.54 5.43 15.13
N ARG A 269 11.57 4.12 14.86
CA ARG A 269 12.08 3.11 15.80
C ARG A 269 13.05 2.14 15.13
N ASP A 270 14.07 1.69 15.84
CA ASP A 270 14.93 0.57 15.43
C ASP A 270 15.56 0.70 14.03
N CYS A 271 15.82 1.92 13.56
CA CYS A 271 16.43 2.16 12.23
C CYS A 271 17.92 2.44 12.35
N GLN A 272 18.76 1.49 11.89
CA GLN A 272 20.21 1.54 12.12
C GLN A 272 20.93 2.57 11.23
N ALA A 273 20.50 2.79 9.98
CA ALA A 273 21.24 3.62 9.02
C ALA A 273 20.84 5.10 9.00
N ILE A 274 19.78 5.49 9.71
CA ILE A 274 19.31 6.89 9.73
C ILE A 274 20.35 7.73 10.46
N GLN A 275 20.92 8.71 9.74
CA GLN A 275 21.78 9.73 10.31
C GLN A 275 21.01 11.02 10.58
N GLU A 276 20.10 11.37 9.67
CA GLU A 276 19.22 12.52 9.75
C GLU A 276 17.83 12.14 9.23
N ILE A 277 16.78 12.79 9.74
CA ILE A 277 15.42 12.54 9.28
C ILE A 277 15.19 13.26 7.95
N VAL A 278 15.73 14.47 7.83
CA VAL A 278 15.62 15.36 6.68
C VAL A 278 16.96 15.46 5.97
N SER A 279 17.01 15.15 4.68
CA SER A 279 18.23 15.34 3.88
C SER A 279 18.35 16.79 3.40
N LYS A 280 19.57 17.33 3.44
CA LYS A 280 19.95 18.53 2.70
C LYS A 280 19.93 18.23 1.18
N GLU A 281 19.43 19.15 0.39
CA GLU A 281 19.56 19.13 -1.08
C GLU A 281 20.83 19.91 -1.48
N GLU A 282 21.66 19.35 -2.37
CA GLU A 282 23.02 19.87 -2.62
C GLU A 282 23.09 21.04 -3.61
N ASP A 283 22.14 21.20 -4.53
CA ASP A 283 22.21 22.25 -5.55
C ASP A 283 20.81 22.60 -6.07
N HIS A 284 20.46 23.88 -6.02
CA HIS A 284 19.90 24.72 -7.09
C HIS A 284 19.40 26.03 -6.49
N GLU A 285 19.69 27.12 -7.20
CA GLU A 285 19.23 28.51 -7.04
C GLU A 285 17.70 28.60 -6.84
N SER A 286 17.20 28.12 -5.71
CA SER A 286 15.81 28.27 -5.32
C SER A 286 15.71 29.54 -4.46
N GLU A 287 14.73 30.37 -4.78
CA GLU A 287 14.43 31.62 -4.06
C GLU A 287 14.07 31.40 -2.58
N ASP A 288 14.04 30.13 -2.13
CA ASP A 288 13.64 29.64 -0.81
C ASP A 288 14.82 29.29 0.12
N GLU A 289 16.08 29.62 -0.24
CA GLU A 289 17.27 29.33 0.60
C GLU A 289 17.18 29.94 2.01
N ASP A 290 16.39 31.00 2.17
CA ASP A 290 16.15 31.68 3.45
C ASP A 290 14.92 31.16 4.23
N GLU A 291 14.13 30.24 3.66
CA GLU A 291 12.92 29.76 4.32
C GLU A 291 13.26 28.64 5.32
N ASP A 292 12.98 28.91 6.59
CA ASP A 292 13.14 27.97 7.70
C ASP A 292 12.23 26.75 7.52
N ILE A 293 12.71 25.56 7.89
CA ILE A 293 11.91 24.34 7.90
C ILE A 293 11.03 24.38 9.15
N THR A 294 9.73 24.53 8.96
CA THR A 294 8.76 24.60 10.06
C THR A 294 7.80 23.41 10.00
N PHE A 295 7.72 22.66 11.09
CA PHE A 295 6.70 21.62 11.27
C PHE A 295 5.53 22.19 12.08
N ASP A 296 4.63 22.91 11.41
CA ASP A 296 3.61 23.76 12.05
C ASP A 296 2.66 23.03 13.01
N GLN A 297 2.37 21.75 12.74
CA GLN A 297 1.38 20.97 13.49
C GLN A 297 1.98 19.80 14.26
N LEU A 298 3.31 19.62 14.22
CA LEU A 298 3.96 18.46 14.84
C LEU A 298 3.86 18.58 16.35
N SER A 299 3.07 17.70 16.96
CA SER A 299 2.86 17.65 18.41
C SER A 299 3.63 16.52 19.07
N LEU A 300 3.89 15.42 18.35
CA LEU A 300 4.58 14.24 18.88
C LEU A 300 5.76 13.84 18.00
N LEU A 301 6.95 13.85 18.59
CA LEU A 301 8.17 13.30 18.02
C LEU A 301 8.68 12.15 18.90
N PHE A 302 8.70 10.94 18.34
CA PHE A 302 9.17 9.73 19.02
C PHE A 302 10.32 9.10 18.23
N LEU A 303 11.50 9.07 18.84
CA LEU A 303 12.71 8.46 18.28
C LEU A 303 13.25 7.42 19.28
N GLU A 304 13.33 6.17 18.86
CA GLU A 304 13.79 5.05 19.70
C GLU A 304 14.77 4.16 18.95
N SER A 305 15.87 3.79 19.62
CA SER A 305 16.84 2.79 19.12
C SER A 305 17.41 3.15 17.75
N LEU A 306 17.89 4.40 17.63
CA LEU A 306 18.52 4.97 16.43
C LEU A 306 20.01 5.23 16.69
N PRO A 307 20.90 4.24 16.54
CA PRO A 307 22.29 4.37 17.00
C PRO A 307 23.15 5.37 16.23
N ASN A 308 22.80 5.67 14.97
CA ASN A 308 23.58 6.55 14.10
C ASN A 308 22.95 7.93 13.86
N ILE A 309 21.81 8.23 14.49
CA ILE A 309 21.16 9.54 14.31
C ILE A 309 22.01 10.63 14.98
N VAL A 310 22.41 11.64 14.22
CA VAL A 310 23.19 12.78 14.71
C VAL A 310 22.34 14.04 14.92
N GLY A 311 21.21 14.15 14.21
CA GLY A 311 20.29 15.28 14.27
C GLY A 311 19.01 15.02 13.46
N ILE A 312 18.06 15.96 13.48
CA ILE A 312 16.89 15.90 12.59
C ILE A 312 17.24 16.43 11.19
N TYR A 313 18.03 17.51 11.15
CA TYR A 313 18.50 18.19 9.93
C TYR A 313 19.82 18.91 10.24
N SER A 314 20.84 18.80 9.39
CA SER A 314 22.12 19.50 9.55
C SER A 314 22.39 20.63 8.55
N GLY A 315 21.40 21.00 7.74
CA GLY A 315 21.54 22.12 6.81
C GLY A 315 21.52 23.50 7.48
N THR A 316 21.56 24.55 6.65
CA THR A 316 21.70 25.95 7.11
C THR A 316 20.39 26.60 7.55
N SER A 317 19.25 26.13 7.02
CA SER A 317 17.92 26.62 7.41
C SER A 317 17.61 26.28 8.86
N LYS A 318 16.91 27.16 9.58
CA LYS A 318 16.50 26.85 10.95
C LYS A 318 15.37 25.85 10.93
N LEU A 319 15.35 24.99 11.95
CA LEU A 319 14.31 24.01 12.18
C LEU A 319 13.41 24.51 13.32
N LYS A 320 12.10 24.52 13.11
CA LYS A 320 11.11 25.05 14.08
C LYS A 320 9.98 24.06 14.34
N PHE A 321 9.57 23.94 15.60
CA PHE A 321 8.45 23.09 16.02
C PHE A 321 7.43 23.84 16.92
N PRO A 322 6.62 24.76 16.37
CA PRO A 322 5.78 25.66 17.15
C PRO A 322 4.68 24.97 17.99
N CYS A 323 4.27 23.75 17.64
CA CYS A 323 3.20 23.00 18.32
C CYS A 323 3.70 21.74 19.05
N LEU A 324 5.02 21.60 19.25
CA LEU A 324 5.59 20.41 19.86
C LEU A 324 5.18 20.29 21.33
N ASP A 325 4.51 19.20 21.67
CA ASP A 325 3.99 18.93 23.01
C ASP A 325 4.74 17.77 23.67
N GLN A 326 5.02 16.71 22.91
CA GLN A 326 5.67 15.51 23.40
C GLN A 326 6.88 15.13 22.55
N VAL A 327 8.01 14.96 23.23
CA VAL A 327 9.25 14.43 22.65
C VAL A 327 9.69 13.23 23.46
N THR A 328 9.93 12.11 22.79
CA THR A 328 10.53 10.92 23.40
C THR A 328 11.77 10.53 22.62
N LEU A 329 12.92 10.52 23.30
CA LEU A 329 14.21 10.12 22.75
C LEU A 329 14.73 8.96 23.60
N LYS A 330 14.87 7.78 23.00
CA LYS A 330 15.36 6.57 23.67
C LYS A 330 16.45 5.94 22.83
N GLU A 331 17.57 5.56 23.44
CA GLU A 331 18.63 4.80 22.75
C GLU A 331 19.12 5.47 21.44
N CYS A 332 19.30 6.80 21.47
CA CYS A 332 19.86 7.62 20.38
C CYS A 332 21.23 8.21 20.77
N PRO A 333 22.28 7.38 20.94
CA PRO A 333 23.54 7.78 21.58
C PRO A 333 24.35 8.86 20.84
N GLN A 334 24.14 9.03 19.53
CA GLN A 334 24.88 10.00 18.71
C GLN A 334 24.15 11.35 18.52
N LEU A 335 22.92 11.47 19.03
CA LEU A 335 22.08 12.64 18.78
C LEU A 335 22.66 13.88 19.45
N LYS A 336 22.97 14.90 18.64
CA LYS A 336 23.49 16.19 19.10
C LYS A 336 22.37 17.22 19.14
N TYR A 337 22.02 17.66 20.34
CA TYR A 337 20.95 18.65 20.54
C TYR A 337 21.17 20.00 19.86
N SER A 338 22.42 20.36 19.51
CA SER A 338 22.73 21.59 18.78
C SER A 338 22.05 21.68 17.41
N TYR A 339 21.67 20.55 16.81
CA TYR A 339 20.93 20.50 15.55
C TYR A 339 19.41 20.57 15.74
N VAL A 340 18.93 20.60 16.98
CA VAL A 340 17.51 20.67 17.29
C VAL A 340 17.26 21.55 18.52
N PRO A 341 17.48 22.88 18.40
CA PRO A 341 17.49 23.77 19.56
C PRO A 341 16.19 23.75 20.38
N ASP A 342 15.04 23.61 19.71
CA ASP A 342 13.73 23.52 20.36
C ASP A 342 13.56 22.25 21.23
N LEU A 343 14.38 21.22 21.02
CA LEU A 343 14.36 20.00 21.84
C LEU A 343 15.13 20.14 23.15
N HIS A 344 15.92 21.21 23.34
CA HIS A 344 16.67 21.43 24.58
C HIS A 344 15.75 21.62 25.81
N GLU A 345 14.51 22.06 25.61
CA GLU A 345 13.52 22.24 26.68
C GLU A 345 12.94 20.90 27.15
N PHE A 346 12.94 19.89 26.27
CA PHE A 346 12.45 18.54 26.55
C PHE A 346 13.60 17.68 27.07
N LYS A 347 13.86 17.77 28.38
CA LYS A 347 14.87 16.92 29.03
C LYS A 347 14.62 15.44 28.69
N PRO A 348 15.63 14.68 28.23
CA PRO A 348 15.49 13.24 28.10
C PRO A 348 15.10 12.66 29.46
N GLN A 349 14.06 11.81 29.50
CA GLN A 349 13.75 11.06 30.72
C GLN A 349 14.93 10.15 31.01
N GLU A 350 15.68 10.47 32.07
CA GLU A 350 16.75 9.60 32.55
C GLU A 350 16.16 8.24 32.92
N GLN A 351 16.81 7.20 32.42
CA GLN A 351 16.44 5.79 32.58
C GLN A 351 16.28 5.46 34.07
N THR A 352 15.15 4.84 34.44
CA THR A 352 15.00 4.07 35.68
C THR A 352 14.90 2.60 35.39
#